data_AF-A0A2M8U9D3-F1
#
_entry.id   AF-A0A2M8U9D3-F1
#
_cell.length_a   1.000
_cell.length_b   1.000
_cell.length_c   1.000
_cell.angle_alpha   90.00
_cell.angle_beta   90.00
_cell.angle_gamma   90.00
#
_symmetry.space_group_name_H-M   'P 1'
#
loop_
_entity.id
_entity.type
_entity.pdbx_description
1 polymer ?
#
loop_
_entity_poly.entity_id
_entity_poly.type
_entity_poly.pdbx_seq_one_letter_code
_entity_poly.pdbx_strand_id
1 'polypeptide(L)'
;MPGVFVLLWSTGFIGAKFGLPYAEPMTFLVLRFAAVTVLLCVFAGLTRAPWPKSWAEAGHIAVAGLLLQAVYLGGVFASIFHGVPAGISALIVGIQPLLVAAAAGPVLGERVTARQWLGLTLGLGGVVLVVWTKLDLGVGTLWGYALSVIALVGITVGTLYQKRYCPAIDLRSGTAIQFAATTVALAPLALLFETRQVQWTGEFIFALGWLCIVLSLGAITLLFILIRRGAAAKVSSLFFLVPPCTALVAWPLFGEQLSPLALAGMAATMAGVALVNIGPKK
;
A
#
# COMPACT_ATOMS: atom_id res chain seq x y z
N MET A 1 -5.78 16.14 -10.18
CA MET A 1 -6.21 16.49 -8.81
C MET A 1 -5.50 15.60 -7.81
N PRO A 2 -4.35 16.02 -7.24
CA PRO A 2 -3.56 15.18 -6.33
C PRO A 2 -4.28 14.77 -5.03
N GLY A 3 -5.13 15.63 -4.47
CA GLY A 3 -5.92 15.31 -3.26
C GLY A 3 -6.94 14.19 -3.48
N VAL A 4 -7.63 14.17 -4.63
CA VAL A 4 -8.57 13.10 -4.98
C VAL A 4 -7.85 11.76 -5.08
N PHE A 5 -6.65 11.73 -5.64
CA PHE A 5 -5.85 10.50 -5.69
C PHE A 5 -5.57 9.94 -4.30
N VAL A 6 -5.22 10.80 -3.34
CA VAL A 6 -4.95 10.36 -1.96
C VAL A 6 -6.20 9.85 -1.27
N LEU A 7 -7.34 10.53 -1.43
CA LEU A 7 -8.61 10.05 -0.88
C LEU A 7 -8.97 8.68 -1.46
N LEU A 8 -8.85 8.51 -2.78
CA LEU A 8 -9.07 7.22 -3.42
C LEU A 8 -8.09 6.17 -2.90
N TRP A 9 -6.80 6.50 -2.75
CA TRP A 9 -5.79 5.57 -2.25
C TRP A 9 -6.08 5.12 -0.81
N SER A 10 -6.48 6.04 0.07
CA SER A 10 -6.88 5.74 1.45
C SER A 10 -8.05 4.76 1.53
N THR A 11 -8.97 4.77 0.55
CA THR A 11 -10.07 3.80 0.52
C THR A 11 -9.61 2.34 0.37
N GLY A 12 -8.34 2.09 0.02
CA GLY A 12 -7.80 0.73 -0.04
C GLY A 12 -7.82 0.00 1.31
N PHE A 13 -7.48 0.70 2.40
CA PHE A 13 -7.54 0.15 3.75
C PHE A 13 -8.99 -0.05 4.22
N ILE A 14 -9.87 0.87 3.82
CA ILE A 14 -11.30 0.81 4.11
C ILE A 14 -11.94 -0.38 3.40
N GLY A 15 -11.66 -0.56 2.10
CA GLY A 15 -12.15 -1.69 1.32
C GLY A 15 -11.65 -3.03 1.85
N ALA A 16 -10.39 -3.09 2.33
CA ALA A 16 -9.88 -4.26 3.02
C ALA A 16 -10.72 -4.58 4.27
N LYS A 17 -10.89 -3.60 5.17
CA LYS A 17 -11.68 -3.76 6.39
C LYS A 17 -13.14 -4.13 6.12
N PHE A 18 -13.73 -3.59 5.05
CA PHE A 18 -15.11 -3.86 4.66
C PHE A 18 -15.30 -5.25 4.05
N GLY A 19 -14.29 -5.78 3.34
CA GLY A 19 -14.37 -7.06 2.63
C GLY A 19 -13.94 -8.29 3.46
N LEU A 20 -13.00 -8.11 4.39
CA LEU A 20 -12.42 -9.18 5.21
C LEU A 20 -13.40 -9.93 6.17
N PRO A 21 -14.57 -9.39 6.56
CA PRO A 21 -15.58 -10.18 7.27
C PRO A 21 -16.16 -11.35 6.44
N TYR A 22 -16.02 -11.31 5.11
CA TYR A 22 -16.70 -12.22 4.20
C TYR A 22 -15.77 -13.18 3.46
N ALA A 23 -14.45 -12.95 3.51
CA ALA A 23 -13.44 -13.83 2.95
C ALA A 23 -12.10 -13.64 3.66
N GLU A 24 -11.31 -14.71 3.70
CA GLU A 24 -9.95 -14.68 4.24
C GLU A 24 -9.01 -13.84 3.33
N PRO A 25 -7.91 -13.27 3.88
CA PRO A 25 -7.06 -12.30 3.20
C PRO A 25 -6.52 -12.74 1.83
N MET A 26 -5.92 -13.92 1.75
CA MET A 26 -5.28 -14.40 0.51
C MET A 26 -6.35 -14.72 -0.54
N THR A 27 -7.46 -15.32 -0.13
CA THR A 27 -8.61 -15.63 -0.98
C THR A 27 -9.20 -14.35 -1.57
N PHE A 28 -9.41 -13.32 -0.74
CA PHE A 28 -9.86 -12.00 -1.20
C PHE A 28 -8.90 -11.43 -2.24
N LEU A 29 -7.59 -11.43 -1.93
CA LEU A 29 -6.57 -10.84 -2.79
C LEU A 29 -6.41 -11.61 -4.11
N VAL A 30 -6.51 -12.94 -4.10
CA VAL A 30 -6.49 -13.76 -5.32
C VAL A 30 -7.67 -13.40 -6.22
N LEU A 31 -8.89 -13.31 -5.69
CA LEU A 31 -10.06 -12.90 -6.46
C LEU A 31 -9.88 -11.50 -7.05
N ARG A 32 -9.44 -10.55 -6.21
CA ARG A 32 -9.19 -9.17 -6.62
C ARG A 32 -8.14 -9.10 -7.71
N PHE A 33 -6.98 -9.72 -7.51
CA PHE A 33 -5.85 -9.60 -8.42
C PHE A 33 -6.06 -10.39 -9.71
N ALA A 34 -6.79 -11.51 -9.67
CA ALA A 34 -7.24 -12.19 -10.87
C ALA A 34 -8.14 -11.28 -11.72
N ALA A 35 -9.14 -10.65 -11.10
CA ALA A 35 -10.04 -9.72 -11.79
C ALA A 35 -9.27 -8.52 -12.37
N VAL A 36 -8.40 -7.89 -11.57
CA VAL A 36 -7.58 -6.74 -12.01
C VAL A 36 -6.61 -7.14 -13.13
N THR A 37 -6.02 -8.33 -13.06
CA THR A 37 -5.14 -8.85 -14.12
C THR A 37 -5.88 -8.94 -15.44
N VAL A 38 -7.07 -9.55 -15.46
CA VAL A 38 -7.90 -9.64 -16.67
C VAL A 38 -8.21 -8.25 -17.22
N LEU A 39 -8.68 -7.34 -16.36
CA LEU A 39 -9.05 -5.98 -16.76
C LEU A 39 -7.86 -5.21 -17.33
N LEU A 40 -6.68 -5.29 -16.70
CA LEU A 40 -5.48 -4.60 -17.16
C LEU A 40 -4.88 -5.23 -18.42
N CYS A 41 -4.94 -6.55 -18.59
CA CYS A 41 -4.53 -7.22 -19.82
C CYS A 41 -5.42 -6.79 -21.00
N VAL A 42 -6.74 -6.74 -20.80
CA VAL A 42 -7.69 -6.23 -21.80
C VAL A 42 -7.39 -4.76 -22.12
N PHE A 43 -7.22 -3.92 -21.10
CA PHE A 43 -6.90 -2.50 -21.29
C PHE A 43 -5.55 -2.29 -22.00
N ALA A 44 -4.52 -3.07 -21.66
CA ALA A 44 -3.22 -3.03 -22.31
C ALA A 44 -3.32 -3.45 -23.78
N GLY A 45 -4.12 -4.48 -24.10
CA GLY A 45 -4.39 -4.90 -25.47
C GLY A 45 -5.12 -3.83 -26.28
N LEU A 46 -6.23 -3.29 -25.75
CA LEU A 46 -7.02 -2.25 -26.41
C LEU A 46 -6.22 -0.97 -26.66
N THR A 47 -5.34 -0.60 -25.73
CA THR A 47 -4.51 0.61 -25.84
C THR A 47 -3.14 0.36 -26.48
N ARG A 48 -2.91 -0.86 -27.00
CA ARG A 48 -1.65 -1.31 -27.62
C ARG A 48 -0.43 -0.93 -26.79
N ALA A 49 -0.50 -1.18 -25.48
CA ALA A 49 0.59 -0.89 -24.57
C ALA A 49 1.85 -1.70 -24.96
N PRO A 50 3.05 -1.10 -24.89
CA PRO A 50 4.28 -1.85 -25.10
C PRO A 50 4.46 -2.85 -23.96
N TRP A 51 4.72 -4.10 -24.32
CA TRP A 51 5.07 -5.17 -23.37
C TRP A 51 6.60 -5.24 -23.20
N PRO A 52 7.08 -5.79 -22.07
CA PRO A 52 8.51 -6.00 -21.84
C PRO A 52 9.16 -6.74 -23.00
N LYS A 53 10.36 -6.32 -23.39
CA LYS A 53 11.05 -6.86 -24.57
C LYS A 53 11.80 -8.15 -24.27
N SER A 54 11.96 -8.50 -22.99
CA SER A 54 12.68 -9.70 -22.55
C SER A 54 12.00 -10.36 -21.36
N TRP A 55 12.20 -11.66 -21.23
CA TRP A 55 11.78 -12.43 -20.05
C TRP A 55 12.48 -11.98 -18.77
N ALA A 56 13.71 -11.48 -18.87
CA ALA A 56 14.42 -10.91 -17.73
C ALA A 56 13.72 -9.65 -17.19
N GLU A 57 13.31 -8.75 -18.08
CA GLU A 57 12.53 -7.57 -17.73
C GLU A 57 11.18 -7.97 -17.11
N ALA A 58 10.45 -8.90 -17.73
CA ALA A 58 9.21 -9.44 -17.17
C ALA A 58 9.41 -10.07 -15.77
N GLY A 59 10.54 -10.78 -15.56
CA GLY A 59 10.91 -11.36 -14.27
C GLY A 59 11.14 -10.31 -13.18
N HIS A 60 11.88 -9.24 -13.49
CA HIS A 60 12.04 -8.12 -12.55
C HIS A 60 10.72 -7.45 -12.19
N ILE A 61 9.82 -7.29 -13.18
CA ILE A 61 8.48 -6.75 -12.96
C ILE A 61 7.67 -7.68 -12.05
N ALA A 62 7.74 -8.99 -12.29
CA ALA A 62 7.07 -9.98 -11.44
C ALA A 62 7.58 -9.91 -9.99
N VAL A 63 8.90 -9.83 -9.78
CA VAL A 63 9.49 -9.68 -8.43
C VAL A 63 9.03 -8.38 -7.75
N ALA A 64 9.02 -7.26 -8.49
CA ALA A 64 8.48 -6.00 -7.97
C ALA A 64 7.00 -6.15 -7.58
N GLY A 65 6.21 -6.84 -8.39
CA GLY A 65 4.82 -7.16 -8.10
C GLY A 65 4.64 -8.01 -6.85
N LEU A 66 5.45 -9.04 -6.66
CA LEU A 66 5.40 -9.87 -5.46
C LEU A 66 5.69 -9.05 -4.19
N LEU A 67 6.67 -8.15 -4.22
CA LEU A 67 6.97 -7.29 -3.08
C LEU A 67 5.86 -6.26 -2.81
N LEU A 68 5.38 -5.60 -3.87
CA LEU A 68 4.40 -4.50 -3.77
C LEU A 68 2.95 -4.96 -3.62
N GLN A 69 2.60 -6.17 -4.05
CA GLN A 69 1.23 -6.66 -4.03
C GLN A 69 1.11 -7.87 -3.09
N ALA A 70 1.99 -8.86 -3.18
CA ALA A 70 1.91 -10.04 -2.30
C ALA A 70 2.33 -9.70 -0.88
N VAL A 71 3.55 -9.18 -0.68
CA VAL A 71 4.10 -8.92 0.65
C VAL A 71 3.43 -7.69 1.27
N TYR A 72 3.36 -6.58 0.54
CA TYR A 72 2.73 -5.36 1.03
C TYR A 72 1.22 -5.52 1.26
N LEU A 73 0.42 -5.71 0.19
CA LEU A 73 -1.03 -5.77 0.37
C LEU A 73 -1.47 -7.04 1.10
N GLY A 74 -0.80 -8.18 0.90
CA GLY A 74 -1.04 -9.39 1.70
C GLY A 74 -0.80 -9.14 3.19
N GLY A 75 0.32 -8.51 3.56
CA GLY A 75 0.60 -8.15 4.95
C GLY A 75 -0.41 -7.17 5.54
N VAL A 76 -0.86 -6.16 4.78
CA VAL A 76 -1.91 -5.22 5.22
C VAL A 76 -3.24 -5.94 5.44
N PHE A 77 -3.69 -6.74 4.47
CA PHE A 77 -4.97 -7.44 4.57
C PHE A 77 -4.95 -8.46 5.73
N ALA A 78 -3.88 -9.22 5.86
CA ALA A 78 -3.70 -10.16 6.97
C ALA A 78 -3.60 -9.42 8.32
N SER A 79 -2.91 -8.28 8.38
CA SER A 79 -2.84 -7.46 9.59
C SER A 79 -4.22 -6.99 10.07
N ILE A 80 -5.03 -6.48 9.15
CA ILE A 80 -6.40 -6.01 9.45
C ILE A 80 -7.30 -7.17 9.85
N PHE A 81 -7.17 -8.32 9.18
CA PHE A 81 -7.89 -9.55 9.52
C PHE A 81 -7.56 -10.03 10.94
N HIS A 82 -6.30 -9.92 11.34
CA HIS A 82 -5.84 -10.21 12.70
C HIS A 82 -6.08 -9.07 13.72
N GLY A 83 -7.04 -8.20 13.42
CA GLY A 83 -7.62 -7.24 14.36
C GLY A 83 -6.92 -5.89 14.44
N VAL A 84 -5.87 -5.64 13.65
CA VAL A 84 -5.25 -4.31 13.62
C VAL A 84 -6.22 -3.31 12.97
N PRO A 85 -6.51 -2.16 13.61
CA PRO A 85 -7.33 -1.11 13.02
C PRO A 85 -6.76 -0.61 11.70
N ALA A 86 -7.64 -0.32 10.74
CA ALA A 86 -7.25 0.11 9.39
C ALA A 86 -6.41 1.40 9.43
N GLY A 87 -6.78 2.36 10.29
CA GLY A 87 -6.02 3.60 10.47
C GLY A 87 -4.61 3.39 11.02
N ILE A 88 -4.41 2.36 11.86
CA ILE A 88 -3.08 2.05 12.42
C ILE A 88 -2.22 1.30 11.41
N SER A 89 -2.78 0.33 10.69
CA SER A 89 -2.05 -0.34 9.61
C SER A 89 -1.58 0.68 8.54
N ALA A 90 -2.46 1.61 8.17
CA ALA A 90 -2.11 2.73 7.29
C ALA A 90 -1.00 3.61 7.87
N LEU A 91 -1.04 3.92 9.17
CA LEU A 91 0.01 4.70 9.85
C LEU A 91 1.37 4.00 9.81
N ILE A 92 1.42 2.69 10.13
CA ILE A 92 2.66 1.90 10.11
C ILE A 92 3.25 1.91 8.70
N VAL A 93 2.47 1.58 7.68
CA VAL A 93 2.92 1.58 6.28
C VAL A 93 3.28 2.99 5.81
N GLY A 94 2.57 4.02 6.31
CA GLY A 94 2.76 5.42 5.95
C GLY A 94 4.14 5.98 6.25
N ILE A 95 4.96 5.28 7.04
CA ILE A 95 6.36 5.66 7.29
C ILE A 95 7.31 5.20 6.19
N GLN A 96 6.84 4.44 5.20
CA GLN A 96 7.62 4.00 4.05
C GLN A 96 8.53 5.10 3.45
N PRO A 97 8.07 6.35 3.22
CA PRO A 97 8.94 7.37 2.62
C PRO A 97 10.21 7.65 3.45
N LEU A 98 10.11 7.51 4.79
CA LEU A 98 11.26 7.66 5.69
C LEU A 98 12.24 6.51 5.52
N LEU A 99 11.75 5.28 5.42
CA LEU A 99 12.59 4.11 5.20
C LEU A 99 13.25 4.13 3.82
N VAL A 100 12.50 4.52 2.79
CA VAL A 100 13.03 4.70 1.43
C VAL A 100 14.11 5.78 1.42
N ALA A 101 13.91 6.92 2.09
CA ALA A 101 14.93 7.98 2.18
C ALA A 101 16.18 7.52 2.95
N ALA A 102 16.01 6.76 4.03
CA ALA A 102 17.13 6.20 4.79
C ALA A 102 17.90 5.14 3.99
N ALA A 103 17.20 4.27 3.26
CA ALA A 103 17.78 3.20 2.45
C ALA A 103 18.33 3.69 1.10
N ALA A 104 17.88 4.85 0.60
CA ALA A 104 18.37 5.45 -0.63
C ALA A 104 19.87 5.72 -0.57
N GLY A 105 20.42 6.03 0.62
CA GLY A 105 21.86 6.25 0.74
C GLY A 105 22.72 5.04 0.41
N PRO A 106 22.60 3.92 1.12
CA PRO A 106 23.38 2.71 0.83
C PRO A 106 23.01 2.03 -0.50
N VAL A 107 21.76 2.14 -0.97
CA VAL A 107 21.30 1.43 -2.18
C VAL A 107 21.51 2.25 -3.46
N LEU A 108 21.40 3.57 -3.38
CA LEU A 108 21.48 4.49 -4.54
C LEU A 108 22.67 5.45 -4.47
N GLY A 109 23.46 5.42 -3.39
CA GLY A 109 24.63 6.31 -3.20
C GLY A 109 24.28 7.74 -2.77
N GLU A 110 23.06 7.98 -2.30
CA GLU A 110 22.59 9.32 -1.91
C GLU A 110 23.05 9.70 -0.47
N ARG A 111 23.28 10.99 -0.17
CA ARG A 111 23.63 11.41 1.20
C ARG A 111 22.37 11.70 2.02
N VAL A 112 22.22 11.04 3.16
CA VAL A 112 21.12 11.31 4.11
C VAL A 112 21.41 12.60 4.88
N THR A 113 20.49 13.55 4.81
CA THR A 113 20.59 14.86 5.47
C THR A 113 20.15 14.82 6.93
N ALA A 114 20.59 15.80 7.74
CA ALA A 114 20.16 15.90 9.15
C ALA A 114 18.63 16.03 9.31
N ARG A 115 17.95 16.69 8.36
CA ARG A 115 16.47 16.77 8.33
C ARG A 115 15.82 15.41 8.11
N GLN A 116 16.43 14.55 7.28
CA GLN A 116 15.96 13.20 7.03
C GLN A 116 16.08 12.31 8.27
N TRP A 117 17.19 12.43 9.01
CA TRP A 117 17.35 11.76 10.30
C TRP A 117 16.31 12.20 11.33
N LEU A 118 16.07 13.50 11.45
CA LEU A 118 15.06 14.06 12.36
C LEU A 118 13.65 13.59 11.99
N GLY A 119 13.32 13.56 10.70
CA GLY A 119 12.06 13.03 10.23
C GLY A 119 11.90 11.52 10.47
N LEU A 120 12.99 10.75 10.32
CA LEU A 120 13.01 9.32 10.60
C LEU A 120 12.78 9.02 12.09
N THR A 121 13.45 9.73 13.00
CA THR A 121 13.28 9.52 14.44
C THR A 121 11.89 9.91 14.92
N LEU A 122 11.35 11.05 14.47
CA LEU A 122 9.97 11.48 14.75
C LEU A 122 8.94 10.49 14.19
N GLY A 123 9.16 10.04 12.95
CA GLY A 123 8.34 9.06 12.26
C GLY A 123 8.19 7.74 13.00
N LEU A 124 9.33 7.13 13.28
CA LEU A 124 9.42 5.85 13.99
C LEU A 124 8.92 5.97 15.43
N GLY A 125 9.29 7.04 16.13
CA GLY A 125 8.82 7.30 17.50
C GLY A 125 7.30 7.39 17.57
N GLY A 126 6.66 8.11 16.63
CA GLY A 126 5.21 8.20 16.56
C GLY A 126 4.52 6.85 16.35
N VAL A 127 5.05 6.01 15.45
CA VAL A 127 4.50 4.66 15.21
C VAL A 127 4.66 3.77 16.43
N VAL A 128 5.86 3.72 17.03
CA VAL A 128 6.12 2.90 18.22
C VAL A 128 5.18 3.30 19.35
N LEU A 129 4.98 4.60 19.57
CA LEU A 129 4.04 5.10 20.57
C LEU A 129 2.62 4.59 20.32
N VAL A 130 2.10 4.71 19.09
CA VAL A 130 0.73 4.26 18.76
C VAL A 130 0.58 2.74 18.90
N VAL A 131 1.56 1.97 18.41
CA VAL A 131 1.52 0.50 18.44
C VAL A 131 1.60 -0.01 19.87
N TRP A 132 2.51 0.54 20.69
CA TRP A 132 2.68 0.13 22.08
C TRP A 132 1.40 0.32 22.89
N THR A 133 0.78 1.49 22.81
CA THR A 133 -0.47 1.78 23.52
C THR A 133 -1.61 0.86 23.10
N LYS A 134 -1.67 0.48 21.83
CA LYS A 134 -2.77 -0.34 21.32
C LYS A 134 -2.61 -1.82 21.68
N LEU A 135 -1.36 -2.32 21.71
CA LEU A 135 -1.05 -3.63 22.25
C LEU A 135 -1.39 -3.73 23.74
N ASP A 136 -1.06 -2.69 24.53
CA ASP A 136 -1.38 -2.62 25.96
C ASP A 136 -2.90 -2.63 26.21
N LEU A 137 -3.67 -1.98 25.33
CA LEU A 137 -5.14 -1.97 25.35
C LEU A 137 -5.78 -3.23 24.74
N GLY A 138 -5.00 -4.24 24.34
CA GLY A 138 -5.51 -5.48 23.73
C GLY A 138 -6.17 -5.28 22.36
N VAL A 139 -5.90 -4.18 21.65
CA VAL A 139 -6.48 -3.88 20.34
C VAL A 139 -5.60 -4.50 19.25
N GLY A 140 -6.13 -5.51 18.56
CA GLY A 140 -5.40 -6.29 17.57
C GLY A 140 -4.46 -7.32 18.20
N THR A 141 -3.69 -8.03 17.38
CA THR A 141 -2.76 -9.07 17.85
C THR A 141 -1.31 -8.68 17.53
N LEU A 142 -0.37 -9.14 18.36
CA LEU A 142 1.07 -8.97 18.08
C LEU A 142 1.44 -9.49 16.68
N TRP A 143 0.85 -10.60 16.26
CA TRP A 143 1.00 -11.14 14.91
C TRP A 143 0.47 -10.20 13.83
N GLY A 144 -0.72 -9.61 14.04
CA GLY A 144 -1.27 -8.60 13.15
C GLY A 144 -0.35 -7.38 13.00
N TYR A 145 0.26 -6.90 14.08
CA TYR A 145 1.24 -5.82 14.01
C TYR A 145 2.52 -6.22 13.28
N ALA A 146 3.02 -7.43 13.52
CA ALA A 146 4.17 -7.98 12.79
C ALA A 146 3.89 -8.05 11.28
N LEU A 147 2.68 -8.44 10.87
CA LEU A 147 2.26 -8.44 9.47
C LEU A 147 2.22 -7.03 8.85
N SER A 148 1.81 -6.00 9.59
CA SER A 148 1.91 -4.60 9.13
C SER A 148 3.37 -4.15 8.97
N VAL A 149 4.28 -4.62 9.82
CA VAL A 149 5.72 -4.35 9.66
C VAL A 149 6.29 -5.08 8.45
N ILE A 150 5.92 -6.35 8.23
CA ILE A 150 6.29 -7.09 7.02
C ILE A 150 5.77 -6.37 5.77
N ALA A 151 4.55 -5.86 5.81
CA ALA A 151 3.97 -5.08 4.73
C ALA A 151 4.78 -3.81 4.44
N LEU A 152 5.18 -3.08 5.47
CA LEU A 152 6.04 -1.89 5.39
C LEU A 152 7.41 -2.21 4.77
N VAL A 153 8.02 -3.34 5.15
CA VAL A 153 9.29 -3.80 4.56
C VAL A 153 9.07 -4.14 3.08
N GLY A 154 8.02 -4.90 2.77
CA GLY A 154 7.65 -5.29 1.40
C GLY A 154 7.47 -4.10 0.47
N ILE A 155 6.71 -3.08 0.91
CA ILE A 155 6.50 -1.88 0.09
C ILE A 155 7.78 -1.04 -0.06
N THR A 156 8.61 -0.96 0.98
CA THR A 156 9.88 -0.23 0.96
C THR A 156 10.87 -0.88 -0.02
N VAL A 157 11.12 -2.18 0.16
CA VAL A 157 12.04 -2.94 -0.71
C VAL A 157 11.49 -3.03 -2.12
N GLY A 158 10.20 -3.29 -2.29
CA GLY A 158 9.53 -3.36 -3.60
C GLY A 158 9.63 -2.05 -4.37
N THR A 159 9.48 -0.90 -3.70
CA THR A 159 9.59 0.41 -4.34
C THR A 159 11.02 0.69 -4.80
N LEU A 160 12.02 0.39 -3.95
CA LEU A 160 13.44 0.53 -4.31
C LEU A 160 13.82 -0.42 -5.45
N TYR A 161 13.36 -1.67 -5.39
CA TYR A 161 13.60 -2.68 -6.41
C TYR A 161 12.99 -2.26 -7.76
N GLN A 162 11.72 -1.85 -7.77
CA GLN A 162 11.06 -1.37 -8.98
C GLN A 162 11.79 -0.16 -9.57
N LYS A 163 12.19 0.81 -8.73
CA LYS A 163 12.97 1.99 -9.17
C LYS A 163 14.31 1.58 -9.80
N ARG A 164 14.98 0.57 -9.25
CA ARG A 164 16.32 0.13 -9.70
C ARG A 164 16.28 -0.69 -10.98
N TYR A 165 15.35 -1.64 -11.07
CA TYR A 165 15.34 -2.68 -12.12
C TYR A 165 14.24 -2.49 -13.17
N CYS A 166 13.20 -1.69 -12.89
CA CYS A 166 12.07 -1.45 -13.80
C CYS A 166 11.87 0.05 -14.16
N PRO A 167 12.92 0.83 -14.50
CA PRO A 167 12.79 2.29 -14.65
C PRO A 167 11.96 2.74 -15.87
N ALA A 168 11.86 1.90 -16.91
CA ALA A 168 11.19 2.23 -18.17
C ALA A 168 9.89 1.44 -18.41
N ILE A 169 9.35 0.82 -17.35
CA ILE A 169 8.15 -0.01 -17.44
C ILE A 169 6.92 0.82 -17.83
N ASP A 170 6.13 0.34 -18.79
CA ASP A 170 4.80 0.92 -19.04
C ASP A 170 3.86 0.53 -17.91
N LEU A 171 3.16 1.52 -17.33
CA LEU A 171 2.28 1.29 -16.18
C LEU A 171 1.12 0.35 -16.48
N ARG A 172 0.72 0.15 -17.74
CA ARG A 172 -0.42 -0.71 -18.08
C ARG A 172 -0.01 -2.17 -18.11
N SER A 173 0.92 -2.52 -19.00
CA SER A 173 1.44 -3.88 -19.15
C SER A 173 2.24 -4.31 -17.93
N GLY A 174 3.02 -3.40 -17.35
CA GLY A 174 3.80 -3.65 -16.16
C GLY A 174 2.96 -4.01 -14.95
N THR A 175 1.92 -3.21 -14.67
CA THR A 175 1.01 -3.47 -13.56
C THR A 175 0.22 -4.76 -13.79
N ALA A 176 -0.17 -5.06 -15.03
CA ALA A 176 -0.80 -6.34 -15.36
C ALA A 176 0.09 -7.53 -14.99
N ILE A 177 1.38 -7.48 -15.32
CA ILE A 177 2.37 -8.52 -14.94
C ILE A 177 2.52 -8.62 -13.41
N GLN A 178 2.57 -7.49 -12.71
CA GLN A 178 2.68 -7.47 -11.25
C GLN A 178 1.49 -8.19 -10.57
N PHE A 179 0.27 -7.89 -11.00
CA PHE A 179 -0.93 -8.54 -10.47
C PHE A 179 -1.02 -10.01 -10.91
N ALA A 180 -0.64 -10.34 -12.14
CA ALA A 180 -0.64 -11.72 -12.63
C ALA A 180 0.32 -12.59 -11.82
N ALA A 181 1.58 -12.15 -11.68
CA ALA A 181 2.59 -12.85 -10.89
C ALA A 181 2.16 -13.04 -9.43
N THR A 182 1.56 -12.00 -8.84
CA THR A 182 1.05 -12.05 -7.48
C THR A 182 -0.13 -13.00 -7.33
N THR A 183 -1.06 -13.00 -8.29
CA THR A 183 -2.20 -13.94 -8.30
C THR A 183 -1.69 -15.38 -8.33
N VAL A 184 -0.74 -15.67 -9.22
CA VAL A 184 -0.12 -17.01 -9.35
C VAL A 184 0.61 -17.41 -8.07
N ALA A 185 1.27 -16.48 -7.39
CA ALA A 185 1.98 -16.78 -6.14
C ALA A 185 1.06 -16.93 -4.92
N LEU A 186 0.00 -16.11 -4.81
CA LEU A 186 -0.94 -16.17 -3.68
C LEU A 186 -1.97 -17.30 -3.82
N ALA A 187 -2.36 -17.69 -5.04
CA ALA A 187 -3.32 -18.77 -5.27
C ALA A 187 -2.96 -20.08 -4.55
N PRO A 188 -1.74 -20.65 -4.67
CA PRO A 188 -1.38 -21.86 -3.94
C PRO A 188 -1.34 -21.63 -2.42
N LEU A 189 -0.96 -20.44 -1.95
CA LEU A 189 -0.98 -20.14 -0.52
C LEU A 189 -2.40 -20.10 0.03
N ALA A 190 -3.36 -19.51 -0.70
CA ALA A 190 -4.77 -19.55 -0.35
C ALA A 190 -5.32 -20.99 -0.36
N LEU A 191 -4.88 -21.84 -1.29
CA LEU A 191 -5.25 -23.26 -1.32
C LEU A 191 -4.71 -24.05 -0.11
N LEU A 192 -3.53 -23.70 0.39
CA LEU A 192 -2.84 -24.43 1.46
C LEU A 192 -3.19 -23.93 2.87
N PHE A 193 -3.43 -22.63 3.04
CA PHE A 193 -3.53 -21.99 4.35
C PHE A 193 -4.91 -21.42 4.67
N GLU A 194 -5.83 -21.35 3.71
CA GLU A 194 -7.16 -20.77 3.90
C GLU A 194 -8.28 -21.75 3.50
N THR A 195 -9.45 -21.56 4.09
CA THR A 195 -10.66 -22.34 3.78
C THR A 195 -11.21 -22.02 2.40
N ARG A 196 -10.91 -20.82 1.88
CA ARG A 196 -11.40 -20.26 0.61
C ARG A 196 -12.91 -20.09 0.57
N GLN A 197 -13.54 -20.06 1.75
CA GLN A 197 -14.96 -19.73 1.83
C GLN A 197 -15.15 -18.24 1.59
N VAL A 198 -16.10 -17.93 0.71
CA VAL A 198 -16.46 -16.56 0.36
C VAL A 198 -17.95 -16.41 0.55
N GLN A 199 -18.34 -15.47 1.40
CA GLN A 199 -19.73 -15.06 1.56
C GLN A 199 -20.02 -13.96 0.55
N TRP A 200 -20.69 -14.31 -0.54
CA TRP A 200 -21.02 -13.40 -1.63
C TRP A 200 -22.19 -12.46 -1.28
N THR A 201 -21.94 -11.54 -0.36
CA THR A 201 -22.88 -10.50 0.05
C THR A 201 -22.75 -9.25 -0.83
N GLY A 202 -23.74 -8.35 -0.77
CA GLY A 202 -23.67 -7.07 -1.48
C GLY A 202 -22.47 -6.24 -1.01
N GLU A 203 -22.14 -6.31 0.27
CA GLU A 203 -20.99 -5.67 0.90
C GLU A 203 -19.66 -6.20 0.36
N PHE A 204 -19.52 -7.53 0.25
CA PHE A 204 -18.34 -8.15 -0.31
C PHE A 204 -18.15 -7.79 -1.79
N ILE A 205 -19.22 -7.89 -2.59
CA ILE A 205 -19.20 -7.53 -4.01
C ILE A 205 -18.84 -6.05 -4.18
N PHE A 206 -19.40 -5.17 -3.34
CA PHE A 206 -19.06 -3.75 -3.33
C PHE A 206 -17.58 -3.52 -2.97
N ALA A 207 -17.06 -4.13 -1.91
CA ALA A 207 -15.64 -4.01 -1.54
C ALA A 207 -14.73 -4.50 -2.66
N LEU A 208 -14.99 -5.69 -3.20
CA LEU A 208 -14.20 -6.29 -4.26
C LEU A 208 -14.24 -5.44 -5.53
N GLY A 209 -15.44 -5.02 -5.95
CA GLY A 209 -15.66 -4.17 -7.12
C GLY A 209 -15.00 -2.79 -6.97
N TRP A 210 -15.13 -2.15 -5.81
CA TRP A 210 -14.49 -0.87 -5.51
C TRP A 210 -12.96 -0.99 -5.59
N LEU A 211 -12.39 -2.02 -4.95
CA LEU A 211 -10.95 -2.25 -4.97
C LEU A 211 -10.41 -2.63 -6.36
N CYS A 212 -11.19 -3.34 -7.17
CA CYS A 212 -10.81 -3.67 -8.54
C CYS A 212 -10.91 -2.46 -9.47
N ILE A 213 -12.07 -1.80 -9.51
CA ILE A 213 -12.37 -0.77 -10.50
C ILE A 213 -11.83 0.59 -10.05
N VAL A 214 -12.27 1.07 -8.89
CA VAL A 214 -11.96 2.44 -8.46
C VAL A 214 -10.49 2.55 -8.05
N LEU A 215 -10.02 1.62 -7.21
CA LEU A 215 -8.64 1.68 -6.73
C LEU A 215 -7.64 1.21 -7.79
N SER A 216 -7.85 0.03 -8.40
CA SER A 216 -6.81 -0.55 -9.26
C SER A 216 -6.83 -0.01 -10.69
N LEU A 217 -7.98 0.35 -11.27
CA LEU A 217 -8.01 1.03 -12.58
C LEU A 217 -8.04 2.56 -12.44
N GLY A 218 -8.95 3.08 -11.60
CA GLY A 218 -9.16 4.52 -11.43
C GLY A 218 -7.95 5.23 -10.85
N ALA A 219 -7.44 4.79 -9.70
CA ALA A 219 -6.30 5.44 -9.06
C ALA A 219 -5.01 5.31 -9.89
N ILE A 220 -4.78 4.16 -10.54
CA ILE A 220 -3.60 3.95 -11.42
C ILE A 220 -3.68 4.85 -12.66
N THR A 221 -4.86 4.96 -13.28
CA THR A 221 -5.07 5.88 -14.42
C THR A 221 -4.87 7.33 -14.00
N LEU A 222 -5.40 7.72 -12.84
CA LEU A 222 -5.22 9.06 -12.30
C LEU A 222 -3.74 9.34 -11.99
N LEU A 223 -3.03 8.38 -11.41
CA LEU A 223 -1.59 8.47 -11.17
C LEU A 223 -0.83 8.69 -12.48
N PHE A 224 -1.15 7.92 -13.53
CA PHE A 224 -0.53 8.08 -14.84
C PHE A 224 -0.79 9.48 -15.44
N ILE A 225 -2.02 9.98 -15.36
CA ILE A 225 -2.37 11.33 -15.80
C ILE A 225 -1.56 12.38 -15.01
N LEU A 226 -1.42 12.20 -13.69
CA LEU A 226 -0.69 13.14 -12.84
C LEU A 226 0.81 13.11 -13.13
N ILE A 227 1.40 11.94 -13.39
CA ILE A 227 2.80 11.81 -13.81
C ILE A 227 3.01 12.52 -15.15
N ARG A 228 2.15 12.28 -16.14
CA ARG A 228 2.22 12.95 -17.46
C ARG A 228 2.10 14.47 -17.37
N ARG A 229 1.40 14.98 -16.36
CA ARG A 229 1.25 16.43 -16.10
C ARG A 229 2.35 17.00 -15.19
N GLY A 230 3.42 16.25 -14.92
CA GLY A 230 4.53 16.71 -14.07
C GLY A 230 4.18 16.84 -12.58
N ALA A 231 3.04 16.32 -12.13
CA ALA A 231 2.58 16.45 -10.75
C ALA A 231 3.08 15.33 -9.82
N ALA A 232 3.97 14.45 -10.28
CA ALA A 232 4.45 13.28 -9.54
C ALA A 232 5.01 13.63 -8.15
N ALA A 233 5.83 14.68 -8.05
CA ALA A 233 6.37 15.16 -6.77
C ALA A 233 5.26 15.59 -5.80
N LYS A 234 4.22 16.27 -6.31
CA LYS A 234 3.07 16.71 -5.52
C LYS A 234 2.17 15.54 -5.08
N VAL A 235 2.12 14.46 -5.85
CA VAL A 235 1.40 13.23 -5.45
C VAL A 235 2.18 12.50 -4.37
N SER A 236 3.50 12.32 -4.56
CA SER A 236 4.41 11.73 -3.57
C SER A 236 4.32 12.45 -2.22
N SER A 237 4.29 13.78 -2.24
CA SER A 237 4.17 14.60 -1.05
C SER A 237 2.78 14.58 -0.41
N LEU A 238 1.78 13.86 -0.94
CA LEU A 238 0.47 13.76 -0.30
C LEU A 238 0.19 12.35 0.25
N PHE A 239 1.03 11.36 -0.07
CA PHE A 239 0.87 10.00 0.48
C PHE A 239 0.95 9.96 2.01
N PHE A 240 1.63 10.92 2.65
CA PHE A 240 1.64 11.00 4.12
C PHE A 240 0.29 11.40 4.73
N LEU A 241 -0.65 11.88 3.91
CA LEU A 241 -2.04 12.12 4.32
C LEU A 241 -2.90 10.85 4.22
N VAL A 242 -2.36 9.72 3.75
CA VAL A 242 -3.12 8.47 3.68
C VAL A 242 -3.57 7.96 5.05
N PRO A 243 -2.70 7.91 6.09
CA PRO A 243 -3.12 7.52 7.44
C PRO A 243 -4.25 8.34 8.05
N PRO A 244 -4.19 9.69 8.11
CA PRO A 244 -5.26 10.49 8.69
C PRO A 244 -6.55 10.39 7.87
N CYS A 245 -6.48 10.36 6.54
CA CYS A 245 -7.67 10.17 5.70
C CYS A 245 -8.31 8.80 5.97
N THR A 246 -7.50 7.75 6.12
CA THR A 246 -7.99 6.41 6.46
C THR A 246 -8.66 6.41 7.82
N ALA A 247 -8.03 6.99 8.85
CA ALA A 247 -8.61 7.06 10.19
C ALA A 247 -9.92 7.86 10.25
N LEU A 248 -9.98 9.00 9.54
CA LEU A 248 -11.19 9.83 9.46
C LEU A 248 -12.37 9.12 8.80
N VAL A 249 -12.10 8.24 7.84
CA VAL A 249 -13.14 7.42 7.19
C VAL A 249 -13.48 6.18 8.03
N ALA A 250 -12.48 5.55 8.66
CA ALA A 250 -12.67 4.37 9.48
C ALA A 250 -13.46 4.64 10.78
N TRP A 251 -13.36 5.85 11.32
CA TRP A 251 -14.09 6.23 12.53
C TRP A 251 -15.62 6.16 12.39
N PRO A 252 -16.26 6.85 11.43
CA PRO A 252 -17.71 6.77 11.25
C PRO A 252 -18.18 5.43 10.66
N LEU A 253 -17.36 4.75 9.84
CA LEU A 253 -17.78 3.50 9.17
C LEU A 253 -17.63 2.26 10.05
N PHE A 254 -16.58 2.20 10.88
CA PHE A 254 -16.23 1.01 11.65
C PHE A 254 -16.17 1.27 13.16
N GLY A 255 -16.43 2.51 13.61
CA GLY A 255 -16.30 2.88 15.01
C GLY A 255 -14.85 2.94 15.50
N GLU A 256 -13.85 2.96 14.60
CA GLU A 256 -12.43 2.98 14.98
C GLU A 256 -12.07 4.32 15.65
N GLN A 257 -12.02 4.34 16.98
CA GLN A 257 -11.60 5.51 17.75
C GLN A 257 -10.08 5.53 17.95
N LEU A 258 -9.46 6.66 17.59
CA LEU A 258 -8.08 6.95 17.94
C LEU A 258 -8.03 7.64 19.30
N SER A 259 -7.24 7.09 20.21
CA SER A 259 -6.97 7.76 21.48
C SER A 259 -6.22 9.08 21.22
N PRO A 260 -6.27 10.05 22.15
CA PRO A 260 -5.48 11.28 22.04
C PRO A 260 -3.99 11.00 21.79
N LEU A 261 -3.46 9.94 22.40
CA LEU A 261 -2.08 9.50 22.20
C LEU A 261 -1.83 8.95 20.79
N ALA A 262 -2.77 8.19 20.23
CA ALA A 262 -2.69 7.72 18.85
C ALA A 262 -2.76 8.88 17.84
N LEU A 263 -3.56 9.90 18.13
CA LEU A 263 -3.61 11.14 17.34
C LEU A 263 -2.29 11.91 17.42
N ALA A 264 -1.69 12.02 18.61
CA ALA A 264 -0.39 12.65 18.80
C ALA A 264 0.73 11.89 18.05
N GLY A 265 0.76 10.57 18.16
CA GLY A 265 1.71 9.72 17.43
C GLY A 265 1.53 9.83 15.91
N MET A 266 0.28 9.84 15.42
CA MET A 266 -0.03 10.09 14.01
C MET A 266 0.47 11.46 13.54
N ALA A 267 0.21 12.51 14.32
CA ALA A 267 0.68 13.86 13.99
C ALA A 267 2.21 13.94 13.95
N ALA A 268 2.90 13.33 14.92
CA ALA A 268 4.36 13.24 14.95
C ALA A 268 4.91 12.49 13.72
N THR A 269 4.27 11.37 13.35
CA THR A 269 4.67 10.61 12.17
C THR A 269 4.47 11.39 10.89
N MET A 270 3.32 12.05 10.73
CA MET A 270 3.05 12.91 9.57
C MET A 270 4.05 14.07 9.48
N ALA A 271 4.38 14.70 10.61
CA ALA A 271 5.37 15.76 10.66
C ALA A 271 6.75 15.25 10.23
N GLY A 272 7.16 14.06 10.71
CA GLY A 272 8.41 13.42 10.30
C GLY A 272 8.47 13.16 8.80
N VAL A 273 7.41 12.58 8.22
CA VAL A 273 7.32 12.33 6.77
C VAL A 273 7.30 13.64 5.98
N ALA A 274 6.60 14.66 6.45
CA ALA A 274 6.57 15.98 5.81
C ALA A 274 7.96 16.63 5.81
N LEU A 275 8.70 16.59 6.93
CA LEU A 275 10.05 17.14 7.04
C LEU A 275 11.03 16.51 6.04
N VAL A 276 10.89 15.21 5.77
CA VAL A 276 11.71 14.49 4.78
C VAL A 276 11.33 14.83 3.34
N ASN A 277 10.04 15.04 3.08
CA ASN A 277 9.55 15.35 1.73
C ASN A 277 9.68 16.84 1.35
N ILE A 278 9.73 17.75 2.33
CA ILE A 278 9.96 19.19 2.11
C ILE A 278 11.47 19.45 2.06
N GLY A 279 12.13 18.97 0.99
CA GLY A 279 13.50 19.35 0.64
C GLY A 279 13.57 20.78 0.08
N PRO A 280 14.72 21.49 0.20
CA PRO A 280 14.81 22.89 -0.19
C PRO A 280 14.49 23.05 -1.68
N LYS A 281 13.64 24.04 -2.01
CA LYS A 281 13.47 24.49 -3.39
C LYS A 281 14.87 24.85 -3.93
N LYS A 282 15.31 24.16 -4.98
CA LYS A 282 16.36 24.69 -5.85
C LYS A 282 15.83 25.90 -6.60
#